data_AF-A0A5J4E2Y6-F1
#
_entry.id   AF-A0A5J4E2Y6-F1
#
_cell.length_a   1.000
_cell.length_b   1.000
_cell.length_c   1.000
_cell.angle_alpha   90.00
_cell.angle_beta   90.00
_cell.angle_gamma   90.00
#
_symmetry.space_group_name_H-M   'P 1'
#
loop_
_entity.id
_entity.type
_entity.pdbx_description
1 polymer ?
#
loop_
_entity_poly.entity_id
_entity_poly.type
_entity_poly.pdbx_seq_one_letter_code
_entity_poly.pdbx_strand_id
1 'polypeptide(L)'
;MREITAGRRAARSLPYIIVSIIYLAAAANFSTSRSEPLDKAACIELEAVKKKYIKSGIEQTFKKGAEWAKANLSEASLQEVKAYLTIEEKLLFRCPSMKGKARAALPKAISKIVAKSTPTTAKKTVSVTIPLPVRPSRPENAVP
;
A
#
# COMPACT_ATOMS: atom_id res chain seq x y z
N MET A 1 -19.14 31.39 -58.34
CA MET A 1 -18.08 31.49 -57.32
C MET A 1 -18.64 30.95 -56.00
N ARG A 2 -18.12 29.83 -55.50
CA ARG A 2 -18.62 29.07 -54.34
C ARG A 2 -17.54 29.08 -53.26
N GLU A 3 -17.64 29.89 -52.21
CA GLU A 3 -16.70 29.84 -51.07
C GLU A 3 -17.34 30.37 -49.77
N ILE A 4 -18.37 29.73 -49.19
CA ILE A 4 -18.64 29.92 -47.73
C ILE A 4 -19.38 28.72 -47.10
N THR A 5 -18.79 27.53 -46.97
CA THR A 5 -19.37 26.45 -46.13
C THR A 5 -18.33 25.57 -45.41
N ALA A 6 -17.26 26.18 -44.87
CA ALA A 6 -16.26 25.45 -44.06
C ALA A 6 -16.30 25.79 -42.56
N GLY A 7 -17.24 26.62 -42.07
CA GLY A 7 -17.21 27.13 -40.69
C GLY A 7 -18.04 26.36 -39.64
N ARG A 8 -19.00 25.50 -40.03
CA ARG A 8 -20.02 24.98 -39.08
C ARG A 8 -19.79 23.57 -38.54
N ARG A 9 -18.80 22.82 -39.06
CA ARG A 9 -18.49 21.46 -38.56
C ARG A 9 -17.54 21.44 -37.36
N ALA A 10 -16.72 22.48 -37.17
CA ALA A 10 -15.79 22.58 -36.05
C ALA A 10 -16.48 22.89 -34.70
N ALA A 11 -17.65 23.53 -34.71
CA ALA A 11 -18.33 24.00 -33.50
C ALA A 11 -18.99 22.88 -32.66
N ARG A 12 -19.27 21.71 -33.24
CA ARG A 12 -19.96 20.60 -32.55
C ARG A 12 -19.02 19.62 -31.83
N SER A 13 -17.72 19.64 -32.15
CA SER A 13 -16.71 18.79 -31.53
C SER A 13 -16.00 19.45 -30.34
N LEU A 14 -16.16 20.77 -30.15
CA LEU A 14 -15.61 21.53 -29.03
C LEU A 14 -15.91 20.92 -27.64
N PRO A 15 -17.14 20.49 -27.28
CA PRO A 15 -17.36 19.94 -25.95
C PRO A 15 -16.62 18.60 -25.74
N TYR A 16 -16.50 17.78 -26.79
CA TYR A 16 -15.78 16.50 -26.73
C TYR A 16 -14.27 16.67 -26.62
N ILE A 17 -13.71 17.70 -27.26
CA ILE A 17 -12.29 18.05 -27.16
C ILE A 17 -11.97 18.60 -25.76
N ILE A 18 -12.86 19.42 -25.19
CA ILE A 18 -12.67 19.94 -23.83
C ILE A 18 -12.73 18.78 -22.81
N VAL A 19 -13.70 17.87 -22.93
CA VAL A 19 -13.81 16.70 -22.04
C VAL A 19 -12.59 15.78 -22.17
N SER A 20 -12.07 15.56 -23.38
CA SER A 20 -10.87 14.72 -23.56
C SER A 20 -9.61 15.36 -22.97
N ILE A 21 -9.46 16.69 -23.07
CA ILE A 21 -8.35 17.42 -22.44
C ILE A 21 -8.44 17.34 -20.91
N ILE A 22 -9.63 17.47 -20.33
CA ILE A 22 -9.84 17.34 -18.88
C ILE A 22 -9.49 15.92 -18.40
N TYR A 23 -9.89 14.89 -19.16
CA TYR A 23 -9.59 13.50 -18.82
C TYR A 23 -8.08 13.19 -18.94
N LEU A 24 -7.41 13.76 -19.94
CA LEU A 24 -5.96 13.61 -20.13
C LEU A 24 -5.15 14.35 -19.05
N ALA A 25 -5.63 15.50 -18.56
CA ALA A 25 -5.00 16.24 -17.47
C ALA A 25 -5.16 15.56 -16.09
N ALA A 26 -6.26 14.83 -15.87
CA ALA A 26 -6.48 14.09 -14.63
C ALA A 26 -5.50 12.92 -14.43
N ALA A 27 -5.01 12.32 -15.52
CA ALA A 27 -4.07 11.20 -15.47
C ALA A 27 -2.63 11.60 -15.06
N ALA A 28 -2.27 12.87 -15.17
CA ALA A 28 -0.92 13.36 -14.86
C ALA A 28 -0.65 13.59 -13.36
N ASN A 29 -1.68 13.53 -12.51
CA ASN A 29 -1.56 13.74 -11.05
C ASN A 29 -1.42 12.45 -10.25
N PHE A 30 -1.01 11.34 -10.86
CA PHE A 30 -0.58 10.15 -10.12
C PHE A 30 0.80 10.42 -9.48
N SER A 31 0.83 11.27 -8.46
CA SER A 31 1.96 11.38 -7.55
C SER A 31 2.16 10.01 -6.91
N THR A 32 3.30 9.39 -7.19
CA THR A 32 3.74 8.19 -6.48
C THR A 32 3.92 8.59 -5.02
N SER A 33 2.92 8.30 -4.18
CA SER A 33 2.99 8.55 -2.76
C SER A 33 4.01 7.59 -2.15
N ARG A 34 5.29 7.98 -2.15
CA ARG A 34 6.33 7.30 -1.38
C ARG A 34 6.21 7.81 0.04
N SER A 35 5.87 6.92 0.97
CA SER A 35 5.87 7.24 2.40
C SER A 35 7.24 7.81 2.78
N GLU A 36 7.27 9.09 3.13
CA GLU A 36 8.49 9.77 3.56
C GLU A 36 9.11 8.99 4.72
N PRO A 37 10.39 8.58 4.63
CA PRO A 37 11.08 7.93 5.72
C PRO A 37 11.04 8.84 6.95
N LEU A 38 10.83 8.24 8.12
CA LEU A 38 10.81 8.98 9.38
C LEU A 38 12.25 9.37 9.77
N ASP A 39 12.40 10.51 10.44
CA ASP A 39 13.71 10.96 10.94
C ASP A 39 14.35 9.93 11.90
N LYS A 40 15.68 9.87 11.91
CA LYS A 40 16.43 8.89 12.71
C LYS A 40 16.21 9.09 14.21
N ALA A 41 16.14 10.32 14.70
CA ALA A 41 15.88 10.59 16.11
C ALA A 41 14.46 10.14 16.50
N ALA A 42 13.48 10.44 15.65
CA ALA A 42 12.10 9.99 15.85
C ALA A 42 11.96 8.45 15.85
N CYS A 43 12.74 7.73 15.04
CA CYS A 43 12.78 6.28 15.07
C CYS A 43 13.32 5.73 16.41
N ILE A 44 14.33 6.37 17.00
CA ILE A 44 14.89 5.97 18.31
C ILE A 44 13.87 6.22 19.42
N GLU A 45 13.18 7.36 19.39
CA GLU A 45 12.11 7.68 20.34
C GLU A 45 10.97 6.67 20.27
N LEU A 46 10.50 6.34 19.05
CA LEU A 46 9.47 5.32 18.87
C LEU A 46 9.90 3.94 19.38
N GLU A 47 11.18 3.58 19.24
CA GLU A 47 11.70 2.33 19.81
C GLU A 47 11.67 2.36 21.35
N ALA A 48 12.02 3.49 21.96
CA ALA A 48 11.93 3.66 23.41
C ALA A 48 10.47 3.58 23.90
N VAL A 49 9.54 4.19 23.17
CA VAL A 49 8.10 4.10 23.48
C VAL A 49 7.60 2.67 23.31
N LYS A 50 7.97 1.96 22.23
CA LYS A 50 7.65 0.53 22.06
C LYS A 50 8.12 -0.30 23.27
N LYS A 51 9.33 -0.07 23.76
CA LYS A 51 9.85 -0.75 24.96
C LYS A 51 9.02 -0.46 26.21
N LYS A 52 8.42 0.72 26.35
CA LYS A 52 7.51 1.03 27.47
C LYS A 52 6.25 0.18 27.42
N TYR A 53 5.64 0.03 26.25
CA TYR A 53 4.46 -0.84 26.08
C TYR A 53 4.77 -2.32 26.31
N ILE A 54 5.96 -2.79 25.91
CA ILE A 54 6.40 -4.15 26.23
C ILE A 54 6.50 -4.33 27.74
N LYS A 55 7.11 -3.37 28.44
CA LYS A 55 7.22 -3.39 29.92
C LYS A 55 5.87 -3.32 30.63
N SER A 56 4.86 -2.67 30.05
CA SER A 56 3.50 -2.65 30.61
C SER A 56 2.74 -3.96 30.40
N GLY A 57 3.34 -4.96 29.75
CA GLY A 57 2.77 -6.30 29.60
C GLY A 57 1.88 -6.46 28.38
N ILE A 58 1.94 -5.56 27.40
CA ILE A 58 1.06 -5.61 26.21
C ILE A 58 1.20 -6.92 25.43
N GLU A 59 2.38 -7.56 25.48
CA GLU A 59 2.63 -8.87 24.87
C GLU A 59 1.73 -9.97 25.43
N GLN A 60 1.35 -9.89 26.70
CA GLN A 60 0.43 -10.86 27.31
C GLN A 60 -0.97 -10.72 26.73
N THR A 61 -1.40 -9.50 26.41
CA THR A 61 -2.66 -9.24 25.72
C THR A 61 -2.65 -9.84 24.31
N PHE A 62 -1.55 -9.66 23.56
CA PHE A 62 -1.43 -10.26 22.23
C PHE A 62 -1.45 -11.79 22.24
N LYS A 63 -0.85 -12.43 23.25
CA LYS A 63 -0.86 -13.90 23.40
C LYS A 63 -2.26 -14.48 23.58
N LYS A 64 -3.19 -13.72 24.16
CA LYS A 64 -4.58 -14.14 24.40
C LYS A 64 -5.46 -14.03 23.14
N GLY A 65 -5.02 -13.26 22.15
CA GLY A 65 -5.69 -13.13 20.86
C GLY A 65 -6.82 -12.10 20.83
N ALA A 66 -7.31 -11.82 19.61
CA ALA A 66 -8.26 -10.75 19.35
C ALA A 66 -9.65 -11.01 19.95
N GLU A 67 -10.14 -12.26 19.91
CA GLU A 67 -11.46 -12.61 20.47
C GLU A 67 -11.49 -12.40 21.98
N TRP A 68 -10.44 -12.85 22.70
CA TRP A 68 -10.31 -12.57 24.12
C TRP A 68 -10.23 -11.07 24.40
N ALA A 69 -9.47 -10.34 23.58
CA ALA A 69 -9.30 -8.91 23.76
C ALA A 69 -10.62 -8.13 23.64
N LYS A 70 -11.47 -8.48 22.66
CA LYS A 70 -12.79 -7.86 22.49
C LYS A 70 -13.70 -8.04 23.72
N ALA A 71 -13.64 -9.21 24.34
CA ALA A 71 -14.52 -9.56 25.47
C ALA A 71 -13.99 -9.12 26.84
N ASN A 72 -12.68 -8.88 26.98
CA ASN A 72 -12.04 -8.70 28.29
C ASN A 72 -11.26 -7.39 28.45
N LEU A 73 -10.94 -6.66 27.37
CA LEU A 73 -10.29 -5.35 27.52
C LEU A 73 -11.31 -4.24 27.69
N SER A 74 -10.96 -3.30 28.57
CA SER A 74 -11.61 -1.99 28.61
C SER A 74 -11.30 -1.19 27.34
N GLU A 75 -12.13 -0.21 27.03
CA GLU A 75 -11.91 0.69 25.88
C GLU A 75 -10.55 1.40 25.97
N ALA A 76 -10.16 1.84 27.17
CA ALA A 76 -8.85 2.45 27.40
C ALA A 76 -7.69 1.51 27.04
N SER A 77 -7.76 0.25 27.47
CA SER A 77 -6.73 -0.75 27.15
C SER A 77 -6.72 -1.10 25.65
N LEU A 78 -7.86 -1.09 24.97
CA LEU A 78 -7.92 -1.25 23.51
C LEU A 78 -7.25 -0.09 22.77
N GLN A 79 -7.38 1.14 23.28
CA GLN A 79 -6.65 2.30 22.73
C GLN A 79 -5.14 2.13 22.90
N GLU A 80 -4.67 1.56 24.01
CA GLU A 80 -3.24 1.25 24.21
C GLU A 80 -2.74 0.22 23.18
N VAL A 81 -3.51 -0.84 22.92
CA VAL A 81 -3.20 -1.83 21.88
C VAL A 81 -3.12 -1.18 20.50
N LYS A 82 -4.07 -0.30 20.19
CA LYS A 82 -4.07 0.47 18.92
C LYS A 82 -2.85 1.39 18.80
N ALA A 83 -2.51 2.10 19.87
CA ALA A 83 -1.35 2.98 19.91
C ALA A 83 -0.05 2.18 19.69
N TYR A 84 0.08 1.03 20.35
CA TYR A 84 1.21 0.13 20.17
C TYR A 84 1.36 -0.37 18.72
N LEU A 85 0.27 -0.85 18.10
CA LEU A 85 0.29 -1.29 16.70
C LEU A 85 0.70 -0.16 15.75
N THR A 86 0.22 1.07 16.01
CA THR A 86 0.59 2.25 15.21
C THR A 86 2.09 2.55 15.31
N ILE A 87 2.68 2.37 16.50
CA ILE A 87 4.12 2.54 16.72
C ILE A 87 4.92 1.45 16.00
N GLU A 88 4.46 0.19 16.10
CA GLU A 88 5.10 -0.92 15.38
C GLU A 88 5.08 -0.71 13.88
N GLU A 89 3.95 -0.28 13.30
CA GLU A 89 3.83 0.04 11.88
C GLU A 89 4.83 1.13 11.48
N LYS A 90 4.91 2.23 12.24
CA LYS A 90 5.88 3.31 11.97
C LYS A 90 7.32 2.78 11.98
N LEU A 91 7.67 1.94 12.95
CA LEU A 91 9.00 1.33 13.03
C LEU A 91 9.28 0.36 11.88
N LEU A 92 8.31 -0.46 11.47
CA LEU A 92 8.47 -1.46 10.41
C LEU A 92 8.58 -0.83 9.02
N PHE A 93 7.71 0.14 8.73
CA PHE A 93 7.56 0.67 7.38
C PHE A 93 8.31 1.97 7.16
N ARG A 94 8.40 2.86 8.16
CA ARG A 94 8.97 4.20 8.02
C ARG A 94 10.41 4.33 8.52
N CYS A 95 10.92 3.40 9.31
CA CYS A 95 12.31 3.41 9.79
C CYS A 95 13.22 2.47 8.96
N PRO A 96 14.05 2.99 8.03
CA PRO A 96 14.83 2.17 7.10
C PRO A 96 15.93 1.33 7.78
N SER A 97 16.47 1.78 8.91
CA SER A 97 17.54 1.08 9.66
C SER A 97 17.05 -0.14 10.43
N MET A 98 15.75 -0.27 10.71
CA MET A 98 15.18 -1.39 11.47
C MET A 98 14.84 -2.61 10.59
N LYS A 99 14.83 -2.42 9.25
CA LYS A 99 14.59 -3.48 8.25
C LYS A 99 15.64 -4.62 8.29
N GLY A 100 16.77 -4.41 8.95
CA GLY A 100 17.82 -5.42 9.12
C GLY A 100 17.50 -6.54 10.13
N LYS A 101 16.64 -6.29 11.14
CA LYS A 101 16.37 -7.29 12.19
C LYS A 101 15.27 -8.30 11.82
N ALA A 102 14.26 -7.87 11.06
CA ALA A 102 13.18 -8.75 10.62
C ALA A 102 13.62 -9.76 9.55
N ARG A 103 14.55 -9.38 8.66
CA ARG A 103 15.07 -10.29 7.61
C ARG A 103 16.11 -11.28 8.13
N ALA A 104 16.80 -10.96 9.22
CA ALA A 104 17.77 -11.86 9.86
C ALA A 104 17.12 -13.09 10.52
N ALA A 105 15.80 -13.06 10.75
CA ALA A 105 15.04 -14.17 11.31
C ALA A 105 14.40 -15.10 10.26
N LEU A 106 14.68 -14.92 8.95
CA LEU A 106 14.35 -15.96 7.98
C LEU A 106 15.23 -17.18 8.29
N PRO A 107 14.67 -18.38 8.53
CA PRO A 107 15.47 -19.59 8.69
C PRO A 107 16.37 -19.74 7.47
N LYS A 108 17.66 -20.00 7.70
CA LYS A 108 18.71 -20.13 6.66
C LYS A 108 18.32 -21.09 5.52
N ALA A 109 17.38 -22.00 5.76
CA ALA A 109 16.76 -22.86 4.75
C ALA A 109 16.18 -22.09 3.55
N ILE A 110 15.54 -20.93 3.76
CA ILE A 110 14.92 -20.13 2.67
C ILE A 110 15.98 -19.40 1.83
N SER A 111 17.10 -19.00 2.45
CA SER A 111 18.20 -18.33 1.75
C SER A 111 18.91 -19.25 0.74
N LYS A 112 18.91 -20.57 0.97
CA LYS A 112 19.51 -21.54 0.04
C LYS A 112 18.65 -21.75 -1.23
N ILE A 113 17.34 -21.54 -1.14
CA ILE A 113 16.40 -21.62 -2.27
C ILE A 113 16.54 -20.39 -3.18
N VAL A 114 16.76 -19.21 -2.57
CA VAL A 114 16.97 -17.94 -3.28
C VAL A 114 18.39 -17.86 -3.87
N ALA A 115 19.41 -18.43 -3.22
CA ALA A 115 20.78 -18.44 -3.75
C ALA A 115 21.00 -19.47 -4.88
N LYS A 116 20.14 -20.49 -5.01
CA LYS A 116 20.20 -21.46 -6.12
C LYS A 116 19.48 -20.97 -7.39
N SER A 117 18.75 -19.85 -7.31
CA SER A 117 18.04 -19.25 -8.44
C SER A 117 18.75 -17.99 -8.96
N THR A 118 20.06 -18.09 -9.20
CA THR A 118 20.71 -17.25 -10.21
C THR A 118 20.64 -17.95 -11.56
N PRO A 119 20.07 -17.31 -12.59
CA PRO A 119 20.59 -17.47 -13.94
C PRO A 119 21.15 -16.13 -14.44
N THR A 120 22.48 -16.10 -14.58
CA THR A 120 23.16 -15.18 -15.49
C THR A 120 22.69 -15.50 -16.92
N THR A 121 22.09 -14.50 -17.56
CA THR A 121 21.94 -14.29 -19.00
C THR A 121 21.53 -15.48 -19.87
N ALA A 122 20.23 -15.71 -20.00
CA ALA A 122 19.64 -16.28 -21.22
C ALA A 122 18.26 -15.64 -21.45
N LYS A 123 18.09 -14.98 -22.59
CA LYS A 123 16.79 -14.49 -23.09
C LYS A 123 15.79 -15.66 -23.13
N LYS A 124 14.85 -15.70 -22.19
CA LYS A 124 13.54 -16.33 -22.38
C LYS A 124 12.54 -15.68 -21.44
N THR A 125 11.78 -14.73 -21.98
CA THR A 125 10.61 -14.13 -21.35
C THR A 125 9.58 -15.23 -21.09
N VAL A 126 9.51 -15.74 -19.86
CA VAL A 126 8.37 -16.53 -19.41
C VAL A 126 7.39 -15.54 -18.78
N SER A 127 6.45 -15.09 -19.62
CA SER A 127 5.28 -14.34 -19.17
C SER A 127 4.38 -15.30 -18.41
N VAL A 128 4.52 -15.34 -17.08
CA VAL A 128 3.50 -15.95 -16.22
C VAL A 128 2.33 -14.98 -16.18
N THR A 129 1.38 -15.16 -17.10
CA THR A 129 0.07 -14.52 -17.03
C THR A 129 -0.66 -15.10 -15.82
N ILE A 130 -0.56 -14.43 -14.68
CA ILE A 130 -1.50 -14.64 -13.58
C ILE A 130 -2.84 -14.09 -14.09
N PRO A 131 -3.89 -14.92 -14.31
CA PRO A 131 -5.19 -14.38 -14.66
C PRO A 131 -5.63 -13.48 -13.51
N LEU A 132 -5.80 -12.19 -13.79
CA LEU A 132 -6.44 -11.30 -12.83
C LEU A 132 -7.86 -11.85 -12.54
N PRO A 133 -8.33 -11.79 -11.28
CA PRO A 133 -9.72 -12.06 -10.99
C PRO A 133 -10.58 -11.11 -11.82
N VAL A 134 -11.38 -11.67 -12.73
CA VAL A 134 -12.36 -10.92 -13.52
C VAL A 134 -13.34 -10.30 -12.53
N ARG A 135 -13.36 -8.98 -12.43
CA ARG A 135 -14.43 -8.27 -11.70
C ARG A 135 -15.73 -8.61 -12.43
N PRO A 136 -16.72 -9.26 -11.79
CA PRO A 136 -18.02 -9.48 -12.43
C PRO A 136 -18.60 -8.12 -12.81
N SER A 137 -19.03 -8.01 -14.07
CA SER A 137 -19.71 -6.84 -14.60
C SER A 137 -20.91 -6.54 -13.70
N ARG A 138 -20.96 -5.35 -13.10
CA ARG A 138 -22.14 -4.87 -12.41
C ARG A 138 -23.29 -4.83 -13.43
N PRO A 139 -24.44 -5.49 -13.19
CA PRO A 139 -25.57 -5.37 -14.10
C PRO A 139 -26.01 -3.90 -14.17
N GLU A 140 -26.11 -3.37 -15.39
CA GLU A 140 -26.49 -1.98 -15.71
C GLU A 140 -27.93 -1.64 -15.26
N ASN A 141 -28.74 -2.63 -14.87
CA ASN A 141 -30.15 -2.45 -14.55
C ASN A 141 -30.45 -2.64 -13.05
N ALA A 142 -29.73 -1.93 -12.19
CA ALA A 142 -30.03 -1.95 -10.76
C ALA A 142 -29.87 -0.56 -10.12
N VAL A 143 -30.80 0.35 -10.40
CA VAL A 143 -31.42 1.32 -9.45
C VAL A 143 -32.83 1.69 -10.00
N PRO A 144 -33.87 1.83 -9.12
CA PRO A 144 -35.30 2.09 -9.42
C PRO A 144 -35.63 3.20 -10.41
#